data_AF-A0A226C1W7-F1
#
_entry.id   AF-A0A226C1W7-F1
#
_cell.length_a   1.000
_cell.length_b   1.000
_cell.length_c   1.000
_cell.angle_alpha   90.00
_cell.angle_beta   90.00
_cell.angle_gamma   90.00
#
_symmetry.space_group_name_H-M   'P 1'
#
loop_
_entity.id
_entity.type
_entity.pdbx_description
1 polymer ?
#
loop_
_entity_poly.entity_id
_entity_poly.type
_entity_poly.pdbx_seq_one_letter_code
_entity_poly.pdbx_strand_id
1 'polypeptide(L)'
;MCNDDYKNRIKKPTTFKEQVNILRNRNLIVDDEEQAAEVLSRINYYRLSAYMLSFKTNDRFYEGVSFSDVHNLYEFDKKFRNMIISILEPIEIAFRTHIAYLIAHKYGSIGYKNQDNFRNADYHSGMLQKFQEEIERSDEIFVQHHKSAYGGVFPIWVVIELASFGLLSKIYSNLKEKDQDENSRYLL
;
A
#
# COMPACT_ATOMS: atom_id res chain seq x y z
N MET A 1 -30.71 -14.07 0.80
CA MET A 1 -31.63 -13.03 1.34
C MET A 1 -30.79 -12.09 2.19
N CYS A 2 -30.66 -10.84 1.78
CA CYS A 2 -29.90 -9.83 2.51
C CYS A 2 -30.80 -9.25 3.60
N ASN A 3 -30.47 -9.46 4.87
CA ASN A 3 -31.23 -8.99 6.05
C ASN A 3 -31.46 -7.47 6.01
N ASP A 4 -32.68 -6.99 5.78
CA ASP A 4 -32.98 -5.55 5.74
C ASP A 4 -32.68 -4.79 7.06
N ASP A 5 -32.43 -5.50 8.17
CA ASP A 5 -32.05 -4.93 9.47
C ASP A 5 -30.71 -4.19 9.50
N TYR A 6 -29.72 -4.56 8.67
CA TYR A 6 -28.43 -3.86 8.67
C TYR A 6 -28.51 -2.51 7.93
N LYS A 7 -29.39 -2.37 6.93
CA LYS A 7 -29.55 -1.11 6.18
C LYS A 7 -29.99 0.04 7.08
N ASN A 8 -30.81 -0.26 8.09
CA ASN A 8 -31.29 0.74 9.07
C ASN A 8 -30.21 1.19 10.06
N ARG A 9 -29.09 0.47 10.20
CA ARG A 9 -27.96 0.85 11.06
C ARG A 9 -26.88 1.65 10.33
N ILE A 10 -26.90 1.67 9.00
CA ILE A 10 -25.95 2.41 8.19
C ILE A 10 -26.39 3.88 8.13
N LYS A 11 -25.49 4.78 8.53
CA LYS A 11 -25.76 6.22 8.49
C LYS A 11 -25.98 6.66 7.04
N LYS A 12 -26.97 7.54 6.85
CA LYS A 12 -27.19 8.18 5.55
C LYS A 12 -25.95 9.00 5.14
N PRO A 13 -25.64 9.10 3.84
CA PRO A 13 -24.56 9.96 3.38
C PRO A 13 -24.87 11.41 3.73
N THR A 14 -23.82 12.15 4.07
CA THR A 14 -23.90 13.58 4.38
C THR A 14 -23.12 14.40 3.36
N THR A 15 -23.67 15.53 2.95
CA THR A 15 -22.99 16.53 2.12
C THR A 15 -21.78 17.13 2.85
N PHE A 16 -20.85 17.77 2.13
CA PHE A 16 -19.70 18.41 2.76
C PHE A 16 -20.10 19.51 3.75
N LYS A 17 -21.14 20.29 3.45
CA LYS A 17 -21.68 21.29 4.39
C LYS A 17 -22.27 20.65 5.64
N GLU A 18 -23.00 19.54 5.50
CA GLU A 18 -23.50 18.78 6.65
C GLU A 18 -22.37 18.20 7.49
N GLN A 19 -21.28 17.76 6.86
CA GLN A 19 -20.08 17.29 7.58
C GLN A 19 -19.43 18.41 8.40
N VAL A 20 -19.28 19.61 7.84
CA VAL A 20 -18.80 20.79 8.58
C VAL A 20 -19.69 21.08 9.79
N ASN A 21 -21.01 21.07 9.60
CA ASN A 21 -21.96 21.29 10.68
C ASN A 21 -21.87 20.21 11.78
N ILE A 22 -21.66 18.94 11.40
CA ILE A 22 -21.43 17.86 12.36
C ILE A 22 -20.18 18.13 13.21
N LEU A 23 -19.10 18.61 12.60
CA LEU A 23 -17.86 18.92 13.32
C LEU A 23 -18.05 20.09 14.28
N ARG A 24 -18.71 21.17 13.84
CA ARG A 24 -19.06 22.31 14.70
C ARG A 24 -19.92 21.89 15.90
N ASN A 25 -20.96 21.09 15.65
CA ASN A 25 -21.84 20.56 16.69
C ASN A 25 -21.11 19.66 17.71
N ARG A 26 -19.92 19.18 17.35
CA ARG A 26 -19.04 18.38 18.20
C ARG A 26 -17.98 19.21 18.93
N ASN A 27 -18.11 20.54 18.94
CA ASN A 27 -17.18 21.48 19.57
C ASN A 27 -15.88 21.73 18.78
N LEU A 28 -15.84 21.43 17.48
CA LEU A 28 -14.70 21.82 16.65
C LEU A 28 -14.86 23.28 16.20
N ILE A 29 -13.82 24.09 16.38
CA ILE A 29 -13.77 25.44 15.85
C ILE A 29 -13.56 25.35 14.34
N VAL A 30 -14.47 25.95 13.56
CA VAL A 30 -14.37 26.04 12.10
C VAL A 30 -14.48 27.51 11.73
N ASP A 31 -13.33 28.14 11.50
CA ASP A 31 -13.23 29.58 11.20
C ASP A 31 -13.75 29.91 9.79
N ASP A 32 -13.47 29.05 8.82
CA ASP A 32 -13.92 29.17 7.43
C ASP A 32 -14.64 27.88 7.00
N GLU A 33 -15.97 27.94 6.94
CA GLU A 33 -16.80 26.79 6.56
C GLU A 33 -16.65 26.39 5.09
N GLU A 34 -16.40 27.36 4.19
CA GLU A 34 -16.23 27.09 2.78
C GLU A 34 -14.91 26.37 2.53
N GLN A 35 -13.83 26.85 3.15
CA GLN A 35 -12.54 26.19 3.11
C GLN A 35 -12.60 24.79 3.73
N ALA A 36 -13.26 24.63 4.88
CA ALA A 36 -13.41 23.31 5.52
C ALA A 36 -14.18 22.32 4.62
N ALA A 37 -15.24 22.79 3.96
CA ALA A 37 -15.99 21.97 3.00
C ALA A 37 -15.15 21.61 1.76
N GLU A 38 -14.31 22.51 1.27
CA GLU A 38 -13.38 22.24 0.16
C GLU A 38 -12.28 21.24 0.56
N VAL A 39 -11.79 21.29 1.80
CA VAL A 39 -10.87 20.28 2.32
C VAL A 39 -11.56 18.92 2.40
N LEU A 40 -12.80 18.87 2.92
CA LEU A 40 -13.60 17.64 3.01
C LEU A 40 -14.02 17.07 1.66
N SER A 41 -14.06 17.88 0.60
CA SER A 41 -14.30 17.40 -0.76
C SER A 41 -13.08 16.72 -1.38
N ARG A 42 -11.87 17.10 -0.96
CA ARG A 42 -10.59 16.52 -1.40
C ARG A 42 -10.14 15.36 -0.51
N ILE A 43 -10.46 15.41 0.78
CA ILE A 43 -10.07 14.41 1.77
C ILE A 43 -11.32 13.79 2.38
N ASN A 44 -11.51 12.49 2.14
CA ASN A 44 -12.64 11.75 2.68
C ASN A 44 -12.78 11.96 4.20
N TYR A 45 -13.98 12.31 4.67
CA TYR A 45 -14.28 12.54 6.09
C TYR A 45 -13.78 11.42 7.01
N TYR A 46 -13.93 10.16 6.59
CA TYR A 46 -13.48 9.01 7.38
C TYR A 46 -11.95 9.04 7.59
N ARG A 47 -11.19 9.43 6.56
CA ARG A 47 -9.74 9.58 6.66
C ARG A 47 -9.37 10.68 7.65
N LEU A 48 -10.00 11.86 7.55
CA LEU A 48 -9.79 12.95 8.51
C LEU A 48 -10.21 12.57 9.94
N SER A 49 -11.26 11.76 10.08
CA SER A 49 -11.77 11.33 11.39
C SER A 49 -10.78 10.52 12.21
N ALA A 50 -9.83 9.84 11.57
CA ALA A 50 -8.74 9.16 12.26
C ALA A 50 -7.80 10.16 12.97
N TYR A 51 -7.49 11.29 12.31
CA TYR A 51 -6.65 12.35 12.89
C TYR A 51 -7.39 13.14 13.97
N MET A 52 -8.73 13.18 13.92
CA MET A 52 -9.57 13.80 14.96
C MET A 52 -9.53 13.03 16.29
N LEU A 53 -9.19 11.73 16.30
CA LEU A 53 -9.21 10.91 17.51
C LEU A 53 -8.31 11.46 18.62
N SER A 54 -7.17 12.05 18.25
CA SER A 54 -6.23 12.66 19.20
C SER A 54 -6.77 13.95 19.85
N PHE A 55 -7.83 14.54 19.29
CA PHE A 55 -8.37 15.84 19.69
C PHE A 55 -9.74 15.77 20.35
N LYS A 56 -10.27 14.57 20.61
CA LYS A 56 -11.62 14.41 21.14
C LYS A 56 -11.74 13.29 22.16
N THR A 57 -12.75 13.40 23.01
CA THR A 57 -13.21 12.32 23.89
C THR A 57 -14.74 12.27 23.83
N ASN A 58 -15.33 11.07 23.91
CA ASN A 58 -16.79 10.88 23.85
C ASN A 58 -17.46 11.63 22.67
N ASP A 59 -16.80 11.59 21.51
CA ASP A 59 -17.26 12.22 20.26
C ASP A 59 -17.36 13.77 20.29
N ARG A 60 -16.79 14.42 21.31
CA ARG A 60 -16.65 15.89 21.42
C ARG A 60 -15.18 16.32 21.47
N PHE A 61 -14.85 17.35 20.70
CA PHE A 61 -13.51 17.93 20.66
C PHE A 61 -13.18 18.68 21.95
N TYR A 62 -11.90 18.64 22.34
CA TYR A 62 -11.40 19.47 23.43
C TYR A 62 -11.56 20.95 23.11
N GLU A 63 -11.61 21.79 24.14
CA GLU A 63 -11.75 23.24 23.99
C GLU A 63 -10.55 23.82 23.21
N GLY A 64 -10.83 24.76 22.30
CA GLY A 64 -9.80 25.44 21.51
C GLY A 64 -9.30 24.67 20.27
N VAL A 65 -9.75 23.44 20.03
CA VAL A 65 -9.35 22.69 18.84
C VAL A 65 -10.05 23.25 17.61
N SER A 66 -9.26 23.60 16.60
CA SER A 66 -9.74 24.05 15.29
C SER A 66 -9.68 22.96 14.22
N PHE A 67 -10.47 23.14 13.16
CA PHE A 67 -10.38 22.32 11.96
C PHE A 67 -8.97 22.40 11.33
N SER A 68 -8.35 23.58 11.40
CA SER A 68 -6.98 23.81 10.94
C SER A 68 -5.98 22.93 11.68
N ASP A 69 -6.14 22.70 12.99
CA ASP A 69 -5.25 21.80 13.75
C ASP A 69 -5.32 20.36 13.23
N VAL A 70 -6.53 19.86 13.01
CA VAL A 70 -6.76 18.51 12.46
C VAL A 70 -6.19 18.40 11.04
N HIS A 71 -6.43 19.41 10.21
CA HIS A 71 -5.95 19.43 8.83
C HIS A 71 -4.41 19.53 8.76
N ASN A 72 -3.79 20.32 9.63
CA ASN A 72 -2.34 20.44 9.72
C ASN A 72 -1.69 19.12 10.16
N LEU A 73 -2.30 18.38 11.09
CA LEU A 73 -1.82 17.04 11.48
C LEU A 73 -1.89 16.07 10.29
N TYR A 74 -2.96 16.11 9.51
CA TYR A 74 -3.07 15.32 8.28
C TYR A 74 -1.98 15.70 7.25
N GLU A 75 -1.78 16.99 6.98
CA GLU A 75 -0.79 17.46 6.01
C GLU A 75 0.64 17.14 6.47
N PHE A 76 0.92 17.19 7.76
CA PHE A 76 2.19 16.75 8.32
C PHE A 76 2.43 15.24 8.05
N ASP A 77 1.49 14.37 8.40
CA ASP A 77 1.58 12.93 8.15
C ASP A 77 1.73 12.61 6.65
N LYS A 78 0.99 13.32 5.80
CA LYS A 78 1.11 13.19 4.33
C LYS A 78 2.50 13.56 3.84
N LYS A 79 3.06 14.69 4.29
CA LYS A 79 4.44 15.08 3.95
C LYS A 79 5.45 14.05 4.44
N PHE A 80 5.28 13.56 5.67
CA PHE A 80 6.12 12.52 6.25
C PHE A 80 6.08 11.21 5.44
N ARG A 81 4.90 10.74 5.09
CA ARG A 81 4.73 9.56 4.22
C ARG A 81 5.44 9.73 2.88
N ASN A 82 5.34 10.90 2.26
CA ASN A 82 5.99 11.16 0.97
C ASN A 82 7.53 11.14 1.10
N MET A 83 8.08 11.70 2.19
CA MET A 83 9.52 11.63 2.46
C MET A 83 9.99 10.18 2.64
N ILE A 84 9.23 9.35 3.36
CA ILE A 84 9.54 7.93 3.52
C ILE A 84 9.54 7.22 2.16
N ILE A 85 8.53 7.46 1.32
CA ILE A 85 8.43 6.83 -0.01
C ILE A 85 9.67 7.17 -0.85
N SER A 86 10.13 8.42 -0.87
CA SER A 86 11.33 8.80 -1.63
C SER A 86 12.61 8.11 -1.16
N ILE A 87 12.68 7.72 0.12
CA ILE A 87 13.83 6.99 0.68
C ILE A 87 13.70 5.50 0.35
N LEU A 88 12.48 4.94 0.38
CA LEU A 88 12.23 3.53 0.10
C LEU A 88 12.40 3.16 -1.38
N GLU A 89 12.15 4.08 -2.30
CA GLU A 89 12.24 3.83 -3.75
C GLU A 89 13.60 3.22 -4.19
N PRO A 90 14.76 3.82 -3.91
CA PRO A 90 16.05 3.22 -4.28
C PRO A 90 16.34 1.91 -3.55
N ILE A 91 15.86 1.76 -2.31
CA ILE A 91 16.01 0.52 -1.53
C ILE A 91 15.23 -0.62 -2.19
N GLU A 92 14.01 -0.34 -2.65
CA GLU A 92 13.15 -1.30 -3.34
C GLU A 92 13.79 -1.76 -4.66
N ILE A 93 14.34 -0.83 -5.45
CA ILE A 93 15.06 -1.14 -6.69
C ILE A 93 16.28 -2.03 -6.44
N ALA A 94 17.10 -1.68 -5.45
CA ALA A 94 18.25 -2.50 -5.06
C ALA A 94 17.79 -3.90 -4.63
N PHE A 95 16.72 -3.98 -3.84
CA PHE A 95 16.22 -5.24 -3.34
C PHE A 95 15.71 -6.16 -4.45
N ARG A 96 14.96 -5.62 -5.44
CA ARG A 96 14.58 -6.35 -6.66
C ARG A 96 15.81 -6.90 -7.38
N THR A 97 16.80 -6.03 -7.57
CA THR A 97 18.04 -6.35 -8.29
C THR A 97 18.75 -7.52 -7.62
N HIS A 98 18.95 -7.48 -6.31
CA HIS A 98 19.69 -8.54 -5.60
C HIS A 98 18.92 -9.86 -5.53
N ILE A 99 17.60 -9.84 -5.30
CA ILE A 99 16.77 -11.06 -5.34
C ILE A 99 16.84 -11.69 -6.73
N ALA A 100 16.62 -10.90 -7.78
CA ALA A 100 16.63 -11.43 -9.14
C ALA A 100 18.01 -11.93 -9.55
N TYR A 101 19.07 -11.21 -9.19
CA TYR A 101 20.44 -11.63 -9.44
C TYR A 101 20.73 -12.99 -8.79
N LEU A 102 20.42 -13.14 -7.49
CA LEU A 102 20.63 -14.40 -6.77
C LEU A 102 19.89 -15.55 -7.42
N ILE A 103 18.59 -15.39 -7.68
CA ILE A 103 17.78 -16.47 -8.25
C ILE A 103 18.27 -16.80 -9.67
N ALA A 104 18.56 -15.80 -10.50
CA ALA A 104 18.98 -16.00 -11.89
C ALA A 104 20.30 -16.78 -11.97
N HIS A 105 21.29 -16.41 -11.16
CA HIS A 105 22.63 -17.01 -11.23
C HIS A 105 22.70 -18.36 -10.53
N LYS A 106 21.92 -18.57 -9.47
CA LYS A 106 21.95 -19.81 -8.68
C LYS A 106 20.98 -20.87 -9.20
N TYR A 107 19.81 -20.45 -9.66
CA TYR A 107 18.69 -21.34 -10.00
C TYR A 107 18.22 -21.20 -11.45
N GLY A 108 18.85 -20.32 -12.23
CA GLY A 108 18.52 -20.07 -13.63
C GLY A 108 17.42 -19.03 -13.82
N SER A 109 17.19 -18.63 -15.07
CA SER A 109 16.28 -17.55 -15.46
C SER A 109 14.84 -17.74 -14.97
N ILE A 110 14.36 -18.99 -14.90
CA ILE A 110 13.03 -19.35 -14.39
C ILE A 110 13.10 -20.08 -13.04
N GLY A 111 14.23 -20.02 -12.34
CA GLY A 111 14.46 -20.73 -11.08
C GLY A 111 13.43 -20.41 -10.00
N TYR A 112 12.82 -19.24 -10.05
CA TYR A 112 11.74 -18.83 -9.15
C TYR A 112 10.47 -19.69 -9.27
N LYS A 113 10.29 -20.43 -10.38
CA LYS A 113 9.14 -21.33 -10.58
C LYS A 113 9.31 -22.68 -9.88
N ASN A 114 10.53 -23.07 -9.51
CA ASN A 114 10.77 -24.33 -8.82
C ASN A 114 10.65 -24.16 -7.30
N GLN A 115 9.67 -24.83 -6.70
CA GLN A 115 9.40 -24.87 -5.26
C GLN A 115 10.64 -25.27 -4.44
N ASP A 116 11.46 -26.19 -4.94
CA ASP A 116 12.61 -26.73 -4.19
C ASP A 116 13.71 -25.69 -3.93
N ASN A 117 13.63 -24.53 -4.57
CA ASN A 117 14.53 -23.40 -4.35
C ASN A 117 14.09 -22.51 -3.17
N PHE A 118 12.95 -22.78 -2.56
CA PHE A 118 12.36 -22.00 -1.47
C PHE A 118 12.12 -22.87 -0.23
N ARG A 119 11.90 -22.24 0.93
CA ARG A 119 11.72 -22.92 2.22
C ARG A 119 10.31 -23.50 2.39
N ASN A 120 9.30 -22.75 1.96
CA ASN A 120 7.88 -23.09 2.17
C ASN A 120 7.13 -23.09 0.83
N ALA A 121 6.48 -24.22 0.55
CA ALA A 121 5.75 -24.47 -0.70
C ALA A 121 4.47 -23.62 -0.82
N ASP A 122 3.73 -23.42 0.27
CA ASP A 122 2.50 -22.61 0.25
C ASP A 122 2.81 -21.14 -0.04
N TYR A 123 3.89 -20.61 0.54
CA TYR A 123 4.35 -19.24 0.29
C TYR A 123 4.88 -19.08 -1.14
N HIS A 124 5.55 -20.10 -1.67
CA HIS A 124 5.99 -20.13 -3.07
C HIS A 124 4.80 -20.16 -4.04
N SER A 125 3.80 -21.00 -3.78
CA SER A 125 2.55 -21.04 -4.55
C SER A 125 1.83 -19.69 -4.52
N GLY A 126 1.71 -19.08 -3.34
CA GLY A 126 1.13 -17.74 -3.20
C GLY A 126 1.93 -16.65 -3.92
N MET A 127 3.27 -16.74 -3.95
CA MET A 127 4.13 -15.85 -4.74
C MET A 127 3.85 -16.00 -6.24
N LEU A 128 3.78 -17.23 -6.76
CA LEU A 128 3.49 -17.48 -8.17
C LEU A 128 2.10 -16.99 -8.56
N GLN A 129 1.09 -17.21 -7.71
CA GLN A 129 -0.24 -16.67 -7.92
C GLN A 129 -0.22 -15.14 -8.01
N LYS A 130 0.49 -14.47 -7.10
CA LYS A 130 0.62 -13.02 -7.13
C LYS A 130 1.29 -12.54 -8.41
N PHE A 131 2.40 -13.16 -8.83
CA PHE A 131 3.00 -12.82 -10.12
C PHE A 131 2.04 -13.00 -11.30
N GLN A 132 1.24 -14.05 -11.31
CA GLN A 132 0.25 -14.27 -12.37
C GLN A 132 -0.83 -13.17 -12.38
N GLU A 133 -1.36 -12.80 -11.22
CA GLU A 133 -2.31 -11.68 -11.07
C GLU A 133 -1.71 -10.35 -11.57
N GLU A 134 -0.44 -10.09 -11.25
CA GLU A 134 0.28 -8.90 -11.71
C GLU A 134 0.50 -8.90 -13.23
N ILE A 135 0.89 -10.04 -13.81
CA ILE A 135 1.08 -10.20 -15.25
C ILE A 135 -0.25 -9.98 -15.99
N GLU A 136 -1.35 -10.49 -15.46
CA GLU A 136 -2.67 -10.39 -16.09
C GLU A 136 -3.20 -8.97 -16.08
N ARG A 137 -3.03 -8.22 -14.98
CA ARG A 137 -3.51 -6.83 -14.86
C ARG A 137 -2.61 -5.78 -15.50
N SER A 138 -1.40 -6.15 -15.90
CA SER A 138 -0.38 -5.21 -16.37
C SER A 138 -0.53 -4.87 -17.84
N ASP A 139 -0.65 -3.58 -18.13
CA ASP A 139 -0.63 -3.00 -19.48
C ASP A 139 0.79 -2.58 -19.93
N GLU A 140 1.81 -2.84 -19.12
CA GLU A 140 3.20 -2.51 -19.43
C GLU A 140 3.70 -3.18 -20.73
N ILE A 141 4.44 -2.41 -21.54
CA ILE A 141 4.91 -2.83 -22.87
C ILE A 141 5.77 -4.10 -22.78
N PHE A 142 6.67 -4.18 -21.79
CA PHE A 142 7.55 -5.33 -21.62
C PHE A 142 6.76 -6.62 -21.30
N VAL A 143 5.62 -6.51 -20.61
CA VAL A 143 4.74 -7.64 -20.30
C VAL A 143 4.06 -8.15 -21.56
N GLN A 144 3.51 -7.25 -22.38
CA GLN A 144 2.88 -7.61 -23.64
C GLN A 144 3.88 -8.23 -24.63
N HIS A 145 5.10 -7.71 -24.65
CA HIS A 145 6.19 -8.29 -25.42
C HIS A 145 6.51 -9.72 -24.98
N HIS A 146 6.60 -10.00 -23.68
CA HIS A 146 6.88 -11.36 -23.21
C HIS A 146 5.72 -12.34 -23.41
N LYS A 147 4.47 -11.87 -23.31
CA LYS A 147 3.29 -12.68 -23.66
C LYS A 147 3.33 -13.11 -25.13
N SER A 148 3.64 -12.19 -26.04
CA SER A 148 3.63 -12.43 -27.49
C SER A 148 4.87 -13.13 -28.03
N ALA A 149 6.07 -12.71 -27.62
CA ALA A 149 7.34 -13.19 -28.18
C ALA A 149 7.89 -14.44 -27.46
N TYR A 150 7.57 -14.63 -26.19
CA TYR A 150 8.13 -15.70 -25.35
C TYR A 150 7.08 -16.64 -24.76
N GLY A 151 5.85 -16.63 -25.28
CA GLY A 151 4.76 -17.52 -24.84
C GLY A 151 4.38 -17.32 -23.37
N GLY A 152 4.58 -16.12 -22.82
CA GLY A 152 4.30 -15.84 -21.41
C GLY A 152 5.34 -16.41 -20.44
N VAL A 153 6.54 -16.77 -20.92
CA VAL A 153 7.67 -17.11 -20.05
C VAL A 153 8.41 -15.83 -19.68
N PHE A 154 8.49 -15.55 -18.38
CA PHE A 154 9.17 -14.38 -17.83
C PHE A 154 10.42 -14.83 -17.07
N PRO A 155 11.62 -14.34 -17.43
CA PRO A 155 12.78 -14.45 -16.58
C PRO A 155 12.61 -13.70 -15.25
N ILE A 156 13.32 -14.11 -14.21
CA ILE A 156 13.17 -13.52 -12.86
C ILE A 156 13.45 -12.02 -12.85
N TRP A 157 14.46 -11.53 -13.58
CA TRP A 157 14.76 -10.09 -13.67
C TRP A 157 13.68 -9.27 -14.40
N VAL A 158 12.74 -9.93 -15.08
CA VAL A 158 11.59 -9.28 -15.71
C VAL A 158 10.38 -9.33 -14.78
N VAL A 159 10.07 -10.51 -14.24
CA VAL A 159 8.86 -10.70 -13.42
C VAL A 159 8.96 -9.99 -12.07
N ILE A 160 10.19 -9.83 -11.52
CA ILE A 160 10.41 -9.17 -10.23
C ILE A 160 10.02 -7.68 -10.25
N GLU A 161 10.05 -7.04 -11.44
CA GLU A 161 9.65 -5.64 -11.61
C GLU A 161 8.16 -5.42 -11.33
N LEU A 162 7.36 -6.48 -11.45
CA LEU A 162 5.94 -6.45 -11.11
C LEU A 162 5.67 -6.63 -9.61
N ALA A 163 6.68 -7.01 -8.81
CA ALA A 163 6.50 -7.24 -7.39
C ALA A 163 6.45 -5.93 -6.61
N SER A 164 5.43 -5.74 -5.77
CA SER A 164 5.43 -4.68 -4.75
C SER A 164 6.47 -4.95 -3.64
N PHE A 165 6.85 -3.93 -2.86
CA PHE A 165 7.71 -4.08 -1.67
C PHE A 165 7.26 -5.24 -0.75
N GLY A 166 5.95 -5.33 -0.51
CA GLY A 166 5.38 -6.37 0.34
C GLY A 166 5.54 -7.77 -0.25
N LEU A 167 5.48 -7.93 -1.57
CA LEU A 167 5.77 -9.20 -2.22
C LEU A 167 7.27 -9.52 -2.14
N LEU A 168 8.15 -8.55 -2.39
CA LEU A 168 9.61 -8.73 -2.27
C LEU A 168 10.02 -9.21 -0.88
N SER A 169 9.45 -8.60 0.17
CA SER A 169 9.68 -9.02 1.56
C SER A 169 9.29 -10.47 1.81
N LYS A 170 8.16 -10.93 1.24
CA LYS A 170 7.71 -12.33 1.32
C LYS A 170 8.57 -13.29 0.51
N ILE A 171 9.04 -12.87 -0.67
CA ILE A 171 9.95 -13.66 -1.50
C ILE A 171 11.24 -13.88 -0.72
N TYR A 172 11.83 -12.80 -0.20
CA TYR A 172 13.07 -12.84 0.58
C TYR A 172 12.95 -13.75 1.80
N SER A 173 11.89 -13.60 2.61
CA SER A 173 11.70 -14.43 3.80
C SER A 173 11.52 -15.92 3.49
N ASN A 174 11.09 -16.26 2.27
CA ASN A 174 10.93 -17.62 1.80
C ASN A 174 12.16 -18.19 1.05
N LEU A 175 13.19 -17.39 0.77
CA LEU A 175 14.47 -17.90 0.28
C LEU A 175 15.11 -18.84 1.31
N LYS A 176 15.97 -19.77 0.86
CA LYS A 176 16.74 -20.61 1.78
C LYS A 176 17.64 -19.75 2.67
N GLU A 177 17.90 -20.18 3.90
CA GLU A 177 18.71 -19.40 4.87
C GLU A 177 20.08 -19.00 4.31
N LYS A 178 20.76 -19.93 3.62
CA LYS A 178 22.03 -19.65 2.93
C LYS A 178 21.94 -18.57 1.85
N ASP A 179 20.79 -18.47 1.20
CA ASP A 179 20.53 -17.48 0.14
C ASP A 179 20.22 -16.10 0.75
N GLN A 180 19.56 -16.06 1.90
CA GLN A 180 19.32 -14.83 2.65
C GLN A 180 20.64 -14.23 3.13
N ASP A 181 21.53 -15.05 3.67
CA ASP A 181 22.86 -14.62 4.13
C ASP A 181 23.73 -14.07 2.98
N GLU A 182 23.69 -14.72 1.82
CA GLU A 182 24.39 -14.28 0.60
C GLU A 182 23.85 -12.94 0.11
N ASN A 183 22.54 -12.77 0.06
CA ASN A 183 21.87 -11.54 -0.38
C ASN A 183 22.11 -10.37 0.59
N SER A 184 22.10 -10.63 1.90
CA SER A 184 22.34 -9.61 2.95
C SER A 184 23.70 -8.94 2.84
N ARG A 185 24.72 -9.63 2.30
CA ARG A 185 26.08 -9.09 2.11
C ARG A 185 26.19 -8.05 1.00
N TYR A 186 25.21 -7.99 0.10
CA TYR A 186 25.17 -7.03 -0.99
C TYR A 186 24.30 -5.80 -0.69
N LEU A 187 23.49 -5.86 0.38
CA LEU A 187 22.57 -4.79 0.80
C LEU A 187 23.18 -3.85 1.87
N LEU A 188 24.39 -4.14 2.37
CA LEU A 188 25.16 -3.33 3.33
C LEU A 188 26.50 -2.91 2.71
#